data_AF-A0A9D6FTW8-F1
#
_entry.id   AF-A0A9D6FTW8-F1
#
_cell.length_a   1.000
_cell.length_b   1.000
_cell.length_c   1.000
_cell.angle_alpha   90.00
_cell.angle_beta   90.00
_cell.angle_gamma   90.00
#
_symmetry.space_group_name_H-M   'P 1'
#
loop_
_entity.id
_entity.type
_entity.pdbx_description
1 polymer ?
#
loop_
_entity_poly.entity_id
_entity_poly.type
_entity_poly.pdbx_seq_one_letter_code
_entity_poly.pdbx_strand_id
1 'polypeptide(L)'
;MRHVRNILGWLFPVVSALVLVAGGCGRQVSGEEIRGLLQALDGREIVIRLDDGSIVRVRVEEAQAPAGVRDLVEKQVRVEVRTSDGARVMSKIEERRGREDENRARGLEDFHFTGVIQSISSDAWVIGTKTFKVDSRTTLDRGLSVGMLARVEFVVLQDGSMLALEIETDAAKEGRFTGTVESKSVSSWVVGGKTFAIDQKTRLRGILDVGAVVKVEFVKRADGSMLATKIEAEEPEDDHFTGKIESKSATQWTIGGKTFKVDASTKLDSGLNIGTLARVEFIRQQDGSLLALEIETAGRDDFHFAGVVQSIGADAWVIGGKTFKVDSNTVIDQGIEVGVMVRVEFVAQPDGSNRATEIETGGQEELRFTGIAERKGADAWVVMGRTFKVNAATRIERDADVGKQVRVDFVRLPDGSDLATRIKEDRQGKPGESRFSGTVEAKAATAWTISGKTFKVDNNTRIDDRLVVGSRVRVEFVIQQDRSFLALRLERDSGGGR
;
A
#
# COMPACT_ATOMS: atom_id res chain seq x y z
N MET A 1 45.16 -7.95 -50.12
CA MET A 1 44.05 -8.84 -50.51
C MET A 1 43.68 -9.73 -49.32
N ARG A 2 42.38 -10.03 -49.18
CA ARG A 2 41.72 -11.29 -48.72
C ARG A 2 42.63 -12.38 -48.12
N HIS A 3 42.39 -12.78 -46.85
CA HIS A 3 41.57 -13.95 -46.41
C HIS A 3 42.40 -15.26 -46.33
N VAL A 4 42.16 -16.21 -45.40
CA VAL A 4 41.22 -16.27 -44.26
C VAL A 4 41.90 -17.01 -43.07
N ARG A 5 41.40 -16.84 -41.84
CA ARG A 5 41.88 -17.59 -40.66
C ARG A 5 41.19 -18.97 -40.56
N ASN A 6 41.98 -20.02 -40.34
CA ASN A 6 41.44 -21.29 -39.83
C ASN A 6 40.99 -21.13 -38.36
N ILE A 7 39.79 -21.59 -38.05
CA ILE A 7 39.31 -21.86 -36.67
C ILE A 7 38.57 -23.20 -36.73
N LEU A 8 38.80 -24.07 -35.74
CA LEU A 8 38.16 -25.39 -35.65
C LEU A 8 36.66 -25.25 -35.47
N GLY A 9 35.87 -25.89 -36.34
CA GLY A 9 34.44 -26.06 -36.14
C GLY A 9 34.16 -27.06 -35.02
N TRP A 10 33.49 -26.62 -33.96
CA TRP A 10 32.99 -27.51 -32.91
C TRP A 10 31.72 -28.19 -33.40
N LEU A 11 31.70 -29.53 -33.37
CA LEU A 11 30.49 -30.32 -33.61
C LEU A 11 29.58 -30.23 -32.39
N PHE A 12 28.45 -29.53 -32.53
CA PHE A 12 27.39 -29.54 -31.53
C PHE A 12 26.44 -30.72 -31.81
N PRO A 13 26.03 -31.50 -30.78
CA PRO A 13 25.01 -32.54 -30.96
C PRO A 13 23.64 -31.91 -31.19
N VAL A 14 22.92 -32.40 -32.20
CA VAL A 14 21.58 -31.90 -32.57
C VAL A 14 20.49 -32.60 -31.75
N VAL A 15 19.53 -31.81 -31.27
CA VAL A 15 18.37 -32.22 -30.45
C VAL A 15 17.12 -32.00 -31.29
N SER A 16 16.57 -33.06 -31.86
CA SER A 16 15.55 -32.98 -32.91
C SER A 16 14.09 -33.08 -32.44
N ALA A 17 13.84 -33.18 -31.12
CA ALA A 17 12.48 -33.08 -30.57
C ALA A 17 12.48 -32.69 -29.09
N LEU A 18 11.64 -31.71 -28.73
CA LEU A 18 11.20 -31.45 -27.36
C LEU A 18 9.82 -32.10 -27.14
N VAL A 19 9.61 -32.81 -26.03
CA VAL A 19 8.31 -33.46 -25.74
C VAL A 19 7.82 -33.10 -24.34
N LEU A 20 6.56 -32.63 -24.26
CA LEU A 20 5.87 -32.29 -23.02
C LEU A 20 4.97 -33.42 -22.53
N VAL A 21 4.99 -33.69 -21.22
CA VAL A 21 4.09 -34.65 -20.54
C VAL A 21 3.58 -34.02 -19.23
N ALA A 22 2.31 -34.21 -18.87
CA ALA A 22 1.63 -33.43 -17.83
C ALA A 22 1.11 -34.23 -16.62
N GLY A 23 1.24 -33.68 -15.40
CA GLY A 23 0.64 -34.22 -14.16
C GLY A 23 1.02 -33.51 -12.84
N GLY A 24 0.03 -32.94 -12.11
CA GLY A 24 0.04 -32.45 -10.70
C GLY A 24 0.25 -30.94 -10.37
N CYS A 25 -0.80 -30.09 -10.27
CA CYS A 25 -0.84 -28.62 -9.95
C CYS A 25 -1.01 -27.69 -11.18
N GLY A 26 -1.90 -26.69 -11.27
CA GLY A 26 -2.73 -26.01 -10.27
C GLY A 26 -3.23 -24.63 -10.76
N ARG A 27 -2.60 -24.08 -11.81
CA ARG A 27 -3.17 -23.05 -12.70
C ARG A 27 -3.78 -23.72 -13.93
N GLN A 28 -4.93 -23.23 -14.39
CA GLN A 28 -5.47 -23.61 -15.71
C GLN A 28 -4.62 -22.95 -16.80
N VAL A 29 -4.06 -23.76 -17.70
CA VAL A 29 -3.36 -23.30 -18.91
C VAL A 29 -4.01 -23.99 -20.10
N SER A 30 -4.41 -23.19 -21.08
CA SER A 30 -5.07 -23.68 -22.29
C SER A 30 -4.12 -24.47 -23.18
N GLY A 31 -4.67 -25.40 -23.97
CA GLY A 31 -3.91 -26.13 -24.98
C GLY A 31 -3.32 -25.22 -26.07
N GLU A 32 -3.79 -23.97 -26.17
CA GLU A 32 -3.32 -22.95 -27.12
C GLU A 32 -2.14 -22.15 -26.56
N GLU A 33 -2.20 -21.70 -25.29
CA GLU A 33 -1.04 -21.09 -24.59
C GLU A 33 0.18 -22.03 -24.62
N ILE A 34 -0.01 -23.33 -24.41
CA ILE A 34 1.07 -24.33 -24.44
C ILE A 34 1.73 -24.41 -25.83
N ARG A 35 0.95 -24.30 -26.92
CA ARG A 35 1.48 -24.28 -28.30
C ARG A 35 2.23 -22.98 -28.59
N GLY A 36 1.70 -21.84 -28.18
CA GLY A 36 2.36 -20.54 -28.33
C GLY A 36 3.69 -20.45 -27.57
N LEU A 37 3.75 -21.00 -26.35
CA LEU A 37 4.99 -21.08 -25.56
C LEU A 37 6.04 -22.00 -26.18
N LEU A 38 5.64 -23.07 -26.89
CA LEU A 38 6.55 -23.94 -27.62
C LEU A 38 7.11 -23.27 -28.88
N GLN A 39 6.23 -22.72 -29.75
CA GLN A 39 6.67 -22.01 -30.97
C GLN A 39 7.56 -20.80 -30.65
N ALA A 40 7.41 -20.18 -29.48
CA ALA A 40 8.30 -19.13 -29.03
C ALA A 40 9.75 -19.58 -28.77
N LEU A 41 10.04 -20.89 -28.77
CA LEU A 41 11.39 -21.46 -28.62
C LEU A 41 12.05 -21.85 -29.95
N ASP A 42 11.31 -21.94 -31.05
CA ASP A 42 11.84 -22.38 -32.36
C ASP A 42 13.02 -21.50 -32.82
N GLY A 43 14.10 -22.15 -33.28
CA GLY A 43 15.35 -21.52 -33.71
C GLY A 43 16.23 -20.92 -32.59
N ARG A 44 15.74 -20.85 -31.33
CA ARG A 44 16.44 -20.19 -30.21
C ARG A 44 17.51 -21.06 -29.58
N GLU A 45 18.56 -20.42 -29.06
CA GLU A 45 19.57 -21.04 -28.22
C GLU A 45 19.12 -20.97 -26.75
N ILE A 46 18.92 -22.12 -26.12
CA ILE A 46 18.58 -22.25 -24.70
C ILE A 46 19.80 -22.72 -23.89
N VAL A 47 19.90 -22.22 -22.66
CA VAL A 47 20.99 -22.53 -21.73
C VAL A 47 20.48 -23.50 -20.68
N ILE A 48 20.99 -24.72 -20.70
CA ILE A 48 20.60 -25.82 -19.80
C ILE A 48 21.71 -26.01 -18.77
N ARG A 49 21.36 -25.99 -17.48
CA ARG A 49 22.26 -26.36 -16.40
C ARG A 49 21.98 -27.80 -15.96
N LEU A 50 23.01 -28.64 -15.98
CA LEU A 50 22.93 -30.03 -15.55
C LEU A 50 23.11 -30.13 -14.03
N ASP A 51 22.78 -31.30 -13.47
CA ASP A 51 22.77 -31.53 -12.01
C ASP A 51 24.18 -31.60 -11.39
N ASP A 52 25.21 -31.82 -12.21
CA ASP A 52 26.63 -31.65 -11.84
C ASP A 52 27.08 -30.17 -11.80
N GLY A 53 26.16 -29.23 -12.09
CA GLY A 53 26.38 -27.80 -12.13
C GLY A 53 26.91 -27.26 -13.46
N SER A 54 27.28 -28.13 -14.39
CA SER A 54 27.78 -27.76 -15.73
C SER A 54 26.69 -27.13 -16.60
N ILE A 55 27.11 -26.43 -17.66
CA ILE A 55 26.21 -25.65 -18.52
C ILE A 55 26.39 -26.07 -19.98
N VAL A 56 25.31 -26.56 -20.58
CA VAL A 56 25.20 -26.90 -21.99
C VAL A 56 24.33 -25.85 -22.69
N ARG A 57 24.69 -25.47 -23.91
CA ARG A 57 23.84 -24.64 -24.77
C ARG A 57 23.33 -25.47 -25.93
N VAL A 58 22.04 -25.35 -26.22
CA VAL A 58 21.35 -26.14 -27.25
C VAL A 58 20.53 -25.19 -28.10
N ARG A 59 20.68 -25.25 -29.43
CA ARG A 59 19.70 -24.62 -30.33
C ARG A 59 18.51 -25.57 -30.48
N VAL A 60 17.32 -25.06 -30.22
CA VAL A 60 16.05 -25.72 -30.56
C VAL A 60 15.83 -25.53 -32.07
N GLU A 61 15.71 -26.62 -32.82
CA GLU A 61 15.37 -26.55 -34.25
C GLU A 61 13.84 -26.50 -34.43
N GLU A 62 13.10 -27.36 -33.75
CA GLU A 62 11.63 -27.39 -33.76
C GLU A 62 11.06 -27.91 -32.42
N ALA A 63 10.02 -27.27 -31.88
CA ALA A 63 9.36 -27.61 -30.61
C ALA A 63 7.88 -27.97 -30.80
N GLN A 64 7.59 -29.27 -31.00
CA GLN A 64 6.22 -29.74 -31.27
C GLN A 64 5.44 -30.13 -29.99
N ALA A 65 4.15 -29.77 -29.95
CA ALA A 65 3.22 -30.28 -28.93
C ALA A 65 2.72 -31.69 -29.31
N PRO A 66 2.56 -32.63 -28.36
CA PRO A 66 1.98 -33.95 -28.65
C PRO A 66 0.59 -33.88 -29.29
N ALA A 67 0.33 -34.78 -30.23
CA ALA A 67 -1.00 -34.94 -30.82
C ALA A 67 -2.03 -35.31 -29.73
N GLY A 68 -2.95 -34.39 -29.44
CA GLY A 68 -4.02 -34.58 -28.44
C GLY A 68 -3.95 -33.69 -27.19
N VAL A 69 -3.02 -32.74 -27.08
CA VAL A 69 -3.03 -31.75 -25.97
C VAL A 69 -4.37 -31.00 -25.91
N ARG A 70 -5.04 -31.12 -24.77
CA ARG A 70 -6.24 -30.40 -24.32
C ARG A 70 -5.91 -29.58 -23.06
N ASP A 71 -6.81 -28.70 -22.67
CA ASP A 71 -6.63 -27.80 -21.52
C ASP A 71 -6.27 -28.57 -20.24
N LEU A 72 -5.22 -28.10 -19.56
CA LEU A 72 -4.68 -28.76 -18.37
C LEU A 72 -5.24 -28.09 -17.11
N VAL A 73 -6.19 -28.78 -16.47
CA VAL A 73 -6.67 -28.46 -15.12
C VAL A 73 -5.83 -29.27 -14.12
N GLU A 74 -5.34 -28.58 -13.08
CA GLU A 74 -4.61 -29.17 -11.94
C GLU A 74 -3.39 -30.05 -12.32
N LYS A 75 -2.64 -29.76 -13.40
CA LYS A 75 -1.49 -30.59 -13.81
C LYS A 75 -0.17 -29.87 -14.14
N GLN A 76 0.88 -30.21 -13.38
CA GLN A 76 2.28 -29.78 -13.54
C GLN A 76 2.78 -30.14 -14.94
N VAL A 77 3.79 -29.41 -15.38
CA VAL A 77 4.32 -29.50 -16.73
C VAL A 77 5.75 -30.04 -16.68
N ARG A 78 5.96 -31.26 -17.19
CA ARG A 78 7.29 -31.86 -17.34
C ARG A 78 7.77 -31.73 -18.78
N VAL A 79 8.90 -31.04 -18.96
CA VAL A 79 9.64 -31.00 -20.23
C VAL A 79 10.64 -32.16 -20.25
N GLU A 80 10.60 -32.99 -21.30
CA GLU A 80 11.68 -33.92 -21.64
C GLU A 80 12.49 -33.39 -22.83
N VAL A 81 13.83 -33.43 -22.70
CA VAL A 81 14.78 -33.18 -23.79
C VAL A 81 15.37 -34.53 -24.24
N ARG A 82 15.38 -34.79 -25.55
CA ARG A 82 15.94 -36.02 -26.15
C ARG A 82 16.87 -35.68 -27.30
N THR A 83 18.06 -36.29 -27.31
CA THR A 83 19.00 -36.18 -28.42
C THR A 83 18.51 -36.93 -29.65
N SER A 84 19.07 -36.63 -30.82
CA SER A 84 18.69 -37.21 -32.12
C SER A 84 18.91 -38.74 -32.24
N ASP A 85 19.68 -39.33 -31.33
CA ASP A 85 19.85 -40.78 -31.15
C ASP A 85 18.75 -41.44 -30.27
N GLY A 86 17.84 -40.65 -29.71
CA GLY A 86 16.76 -41.10 -28.84
C GLY A 86 17.12 -41.20 -27.35
N ALA A 87 18.34 -40.87 -26.94
CA ALA A 87 18.72 -40.90 -25.53
C ALA A 87 17.93 -39.83 -24.72
N ARG A 88 17.48 -40.22 -23.52
CA ARG A 88 16.74 -39.34 -22.60
C ARG A 88 17.75 -38.58 -21.75
N VAL A 89 17.80 -37.26 -21.86
CA VAL A 89 18.82 -36.45 -21.16
C VAL A 89 18.39 -36.15 -19.73
N MET A 90 17.25 -35.48 -19.52
CA MET A 90 16.73 -35.15 -18.18
C MET A 90 15.20 -34.96 -18.16
N SER A 91 14.63 -34.99 -16.96
CA SER A 91 13.34 -34.39 -16.63
C SER A 91 13.49 -33.48 -15.40
N LYS A 92 13.06 -32.23 -15.48
CA LYS A 92 13.17 -31.25 -14.38
C LYS A 92 11.87 -30.47 -14.18
N ILE A 93 11.64 -30.04 -12.94
CA ILE A 93 10.55 -29.15 -12.52
C ILE A 93 11.19 -27.94 -11.83
N GLU A 94 10.83 -26.73 -12.20
CA GLU A 94 11.17 -25.51 -11.46
C GLU A 94 9.98 -24.54 -11.46
N GLU A 95 9.43 -24.25 -10.28
CA GLU A 95 8.74 -22.98 -10.02
C GLU A 95 9.08 -22.51 -8.60
N ARG A 96 9.15 -21.19 -8.39
CA ARG A 96 9.80 -20.55 -7.23
C ARG A 96 8.93 -20.54 -5.96
N ARG A 97 8.45 -21.71 -5.55
CA ARG A 97 7.65 -21.94 -4.31
C ARG A 97 8.00 -23.21 -3.52
N GLY A 98 8.82 -24.11 -4.07
CA GLY A 98 8.91 -25.49 -3.58
C GLY A 98 9.40 -25.74 -2.14
N ARG A 99 9.97 -24.76 -1.41
CA ARG A 99 10.50 -25.01 -0.05
C ARG A 99 9.39 -25.23 0.98
N GLU A 100 8.45 -24.30 1.09
CA GLU A 100 7.31 -24.41 2.03
C GLU A 100 6.52 -25.70 1.78
N ASP A 101 6.27 -26.04 0.51
CA ASP A 101 5.54 -27.25 0.13
C ASP A 101 6.37 -28.54 0.32
N GLU A 102 7.69 -28.55 0.11
CA GLU A 102 8.55 -29.70 0.45
C GLU A 102 8.61 -29.95 1.96
N ASN A 103 8.77 -28.90 2.76
CA ASN A 103 8.84 -29.01 4.22
C ASN A 103 7.50 -29.49 4.78
N ARG A 104 6.39 -28.92 4.30
CA ARG A 104 5.02 -29.35 4.63
C ARG A 104 4.74 -30.79 4.19
N ALA A 105 5.22 -31.23 3.02
CA ALA A 105 5.11 -32.62 2.56
C ALA A 105 5.96 -33.61 3.39
N ARG A 106 6.98 -33.12 4.11
CA ARG A 106 7.81 -33.90 5.05
C ARG A 106 7.34 -33.78 6.51
N GLY A 107 6.27 -33.03 6.79
CA GLY A 107 5.77 -32.79 8.15
C GLY A 107 6.68 -31.87 8.98
N LEU A 108 7.49 -31.04 8.33
CA LEU A 108 8.36 -30.05 8.96
C LEU A 108 7.64 -28.70 8.96
N GLU A 109 7.57 -28.05 10.13
CA GLU A 109 7.16 -26.64 10.23
C GLU A 109 8.38 -25.74 10.09
N ASP A 110 8.22 -24.66 9.31
CA ASP A 110 9.26 -23.67 9.06
C ASP A 110 9.15 -22.54 10.09
N PHE A 111 10.19 -22.40 10.92
CA PHE A 111 10.25 -21.44 12.02
C PHE A 111 11.24 -20.31 11.74
N HIS A 112 11.05 -19.17 12.41
CA HIS A 112 12.02 -18.09 12.44
C HIS A 112 12.54 -17.85 13.86
N PHE A 113 13.83 -17.53 13.99
CA PHE A 113 14.44 -17.09 15.24
C PHE A 113 15.39 -15.92 14.97
N THR A 114 15.45 -14.96 15.87
CA THR A 114 16.38 -13.82 15.79
C THR A 114 17.25 -13.77 17.05
N GLY A 115 18.55 -13.66 16.86
CA GLY A 115 19.51 -13.61 17.98
C GLY A 115 20.90 -13.19 17.53
N VAL A 116 21.79 -12.94 18.50
CA VAL A 116 23.19 -12.59 18.22
C VAL A 116 23.97 -13.86 17.91
N ILE A 117 24.73 -13.86 16.81
CA ILE A 117 25.66 -14.94 16.46
C ILE A 117 26.75 -15.01 17.54
N GLN A 118 26.79 -16.10 18.30
CA GLN A 118 27.80 -16.38 19.33
C GLN A 118 28.95 -17.23 18.79
N SER A 119 28.68 -18.13 17.85
CA SER A 119 29.72 -18.90 17.15
C SER A 119 29.30 -19.29 15.73
N ILE A 120 30.31 -19.53 14.89
CA ILE A 120 30.20 -19.97 13.50
C ILE A 120 31.12 -21.20 13.36
N SER A 121 30.57 -22.34 12.94
CA SER A 121 31.35 -23.46 12.40
C SER A 121 30.88 -23.84 10.99
N SER A 122 31.49 -24.88 10.42
CA SER A 122 31.11 -25.47 9.13
C SER A 122 29.79 -26.24 9.15
N ASP A 123 29.29 -26.61 10.34
CA ASP A 123 28.22 -27.59 10.54
C ASP A 123 27.16 -27.15 11.58
N ALA A 124 27.48 -26.21 12.48
CA ALA A 124 26.57 -25.68 13.47
C ALA A 124 26.89 -24.22 13.87
N TRP A 125 25.88 -23.36 13.90
CA TRP A 125 26.00 -21.97 14.35
C TRP A 125 25.21 -21.78 15.65
N VAL A 126 25.82 -21.13 16.65
CA VAL A 126 25.12 -20.74 17.89
C VAL A 126 24.64 -19.31 17.72
N ILE A 127 23.32 -19.11 17.79
CA ILE A 127 22.66 -17.82 17.60
C ILE A 127 21.67 -17.63 18.75
N GLY A 128 21.82 -16.54 19.51
CA GLY A 128 21.14 -16.37 20.79
C GLY A 128 21.48 -17.52 21.75
N THR A 129 20.47 -18.22 22.25
CA THR A 129 20.62 -19.42 23.12
C THR A 129 20.41 -20.73 22.36
N LYS A 130 20.40 -20.70 21.02
CA LYS A 130 20.03 -21.83 20.16
C LYS A 130 21.17 -22.25 19.24
N THR A 131 21.28 -23.55 18.97
CA THR A 131 22.24 -24.12 18.03
C THR A 131 21.50 -24.59 16.78
N PHE A 132 21.92 -24.12 15.62
CA PHE A 132 21.34 -24.46 14.32
C PHE A 132 22.36 -25.24 13.50
N LYS A 133 22.02 -26.44 13.04
CA LYS A 133 22.78 -27.17 12.02
C LYS A 133 22.80 -26.35 10.73
N VAL A 134 23.92 -26.36 10.02
CA VAL A 134 24.14 -25.66 8.75
C VAL A 134 24.70 -26.67 7.74
N ASP A 135 24.18 -26.66 6.51
CA ASP A 135 24.70 -27.49 5.41
C ASP A 135 24.78 -26.71 4.08
N SER A 136 25.22 -27.37 3.01
CA SER A 136 25.42 -26.75 1.68
C SER A 136 24.15 -26.21 1.00
N ARG A 137 22.97 -26.42 1.61
CA ARG A 137 21.67 -25.89 1.19
C ARG A 137 21.20 -24.73 2.06
N THR A 138 21.82 -24.53 3.24
CA THR A 138 21.58 -23.34 4.07
C THR A 138 22.04 -22.11 3.30
N THR A 139 21.13 -21.18 3.06
CA THR A 139 21.44 -19.91 2.39
C THR A 139 22.08 -18.96 3.41
N LEU A 140 23.21 -18.36 3.07
CA LEU A 140 23.99 -17.51 3.99
C LEU A 140 24.23 -16.14 3.38
N ASP A 141 23.88 -15.11 4.15
CA ASP A 141 24.09 -13.72 3.79
C ASP A 141 25.57 -13.31 3.75
N ARG A 142 25.89 -12.26 2.99
CA ARG A 142 27.27 -11.79 2.88
C ARG A 142 27.64 -10.92 4.08
N GLY A 143 28.70 -11.31 4.79
CA GLY A 143 29.30 -10.52 5.87
C GLY A 143 28.84 -10.90 7.28
N LEU A 144 28.07 -11.98 7.44
CA LEU A 144 27.74 -12.57 8.74
C LEU A 144 29.00 -12.81 9.59
N SER A 145 29.02 -12.31 10.82
CA SER A 145 30.12 -12.52 11.77
C SER A 145 29.61 -12.67 13.21
N VAL A 146 30.42 -13.31 14.06
CA VAL A 146 30.17 -13.35 15.52
C VAL A 146 29.97 -11.93 16.05
N GLY A 147 28.96 -11.75 16.92
CA GLY A 147 28.53 -10.45 17.45
C GLY A 147 27.42 -9.75 16.65
N MET A 148 27.10 -10.19 15.42
CA MET A 148 25.98 -9.64 14.65
C MET A 148 24.63 -10.22 15.09
N LEU A 149 23.56 -9.41 15.00
CA LEU A 149 22.19 -9.90 15.08
C LEU A 149 21.77 -10.50 13.72
N ALA A 150 21.35 -11.76 13.73
CA ALA A 150 20.90 -12.48 12.55
C ALA A 150 19.47 -13.01 12.73
N ARG A 151 18.73 -13.12 11.62
CA ARG A 151 17.49 -13.92 11.55
C ARG A 151 17.83 -15.26 10.89
N VAL A 152 17.35 -16.33 11.51
CA VAL A 152 17.47 -17.71 11.06
C VAL A 152 16.08 -18.18 10.67
N GLU A 153 15.94 -18.72 9.47
CA GLU A 153 14.82 -19.58 9.09
C GLU A 153 15.26 -21.04 9.21
N PHE A 154 14.47 -21.88 9.87
CA PHE A 154 14.87 -23.26 10.19
C PHE A 154 13.71 -24.23 10.30
N VAL A 155 13.98 -25.51 10.02
CA VAL A 155 13.10 -26.64 10.34
C VAL A 155 13.55 -27.31 11.64
N VAL A 156 12.61 -27.89 12.38
CA VAL A 156 12.91 -28.84 13.46
C VAL A 156 12.84 -30.26 12.89
N LEU A 157 13.96 -30.97 12.90
CA LEU A 157 14.07 -32.36 12.43
C LEU A 157 13.51 -33.34 13.47
N GLN A 158 13.28 -34.60 13.06
CA GLN A 158 12.74 -35.66 13.94
C GLN A 158 13.61 -36.01 15.15
N ASP A 159 14.91 -35.66 15.14
CA ASP A 159 15.82 -35.77 16.28
C ASP A 159 15.74 -34.57 17.26
N GLY A 160 14.82 -33.63 17.01
CA GLY A 160 14.68 -32.37 17.76
C GLY A 160 15.70 -31.29 17.41
N SER A 161 16.63 -31.56 16.49
CA SER A 161 17.64 -30.57 16.07
C SER A 161 17.07 -29.57 15.07
N MET A 162 17.57 -28.34 15.13
CA MET A 162 17.15 -27.26 14.24
C MET A 162 18.13 -27.18 13.06
N LEU A 163 17.64 -27.26 11.82
CA LEU A 163 18.45 -27.11 10.59
C LEU A 163 18.09 -25.77 9.92
N ALA A 164 19.07 -24.90 9.76
CA ALA A 164 18.88 -23.61 9.10
C ALA A 164 18.65 -23.78 7.58
N LEU A 165 17.57 -23.21 7.07
CA LEU A 165 17.28 -23.05 5.65
C LEU A 165 17.94 -21.79 5.08
N GLU A 166 17.94 -20.72 5.89
CA GLU A 166 18.54 -19.42 5.58
C GLU A 166 18.99 -18.73 6.87
N ILE A 167 20.15 -18.07 6.82
CA ILE A 167 20.64 -17.15 7.86
C ILE A 167 20.90 -15.81 7.18
N GLU A 168 20.03 -14.83 7.47
CA GLU A 168 20.13 -13.46 6.99
C GLU A 168 20.69 -12.53 8.08
N THR A 169 21.38 -11.48 7.67
CA THR A 169 21.67 -10.36 8.59
C THR A 169 20.37 -9.63 8.90
N ASP A 170 20.09 -9.28 10.16
CA ASP A 170 19.01 -8.31 10.44
C ASP A 170 19.52 -6.87 10.17
N ALA A 171 20.04 -6.68 8.95
CA ALA A 171 20.72 -5.47 8.54
C ALA A 171 19.70 -4.38 8.21
N ALA A 172 19.68 -3.37 9.08
CA ALA A 172 19.14 -2.06 8.75
C ALA A 172 17.68 -2.07 8.27
N LYS A 173 16.74 -2.52 9.12
CA LYS A 173 15.32 -2.24 8.91
C LYS A 173 15.10 -0.73 8.79
N GLU A 174 14.85 -0.27 7.56
CA GLU A 174 14.51 1.11 7.27
C GLU A 174 13.14 1.45 7.88
N GLY A 175 13.09 2.57 8.59
CA GLY A 175 11.90 3.06 9.25
C GLY A 175 11.60 4.50 8.86
N ARG A 176 10.31 4.83 8.92
CA ARG A 176 9.80 6.20 8.85
C ARG A 176 9.04 6.52 10.12
N PHE A 177 9.26 7.70 10.68
CA PHE A 177 8.57 8.18 11.87
C PHE A 177 8.32 9.68 11.75
N THR A 178 7.11 10.11 12.08
CA THR A 178 6.72 11.53 12.14
C THR A 178 6.46 11.90 13.61
N GLY A 179 6.90 13.08 14.03
CA GLY A 179 6.60 13.62 15.35
C GLY A 179 7.24 14.98 15.62
N THR A 180 6.93 15.57 16.78
CA THR A 180 7.48 16.86 17.21
C THR A 180 8.92 16.72 17.72
N VAL A 181 9.82 17.62 17.33
CA VAL A 181 11.18 17.74 17.90
C VAL A 181 11.07 18.24 19.34
N GLU A 182 11.44 17.39 20.31
CA GLU A 182 11.40 17.69 21.75
C GLU A 182 12.74 18.19 22.27
N SER A 183 13.86 17.70 21.72
CA SER A 183 15.20 18.21 22.04
C SER A 183 16.23 17.85 20.96
N LYS A 184 17.33 18.61 20.92
CA LYS A 184 18.43 18.43 19.96
C LYS A 184 19.80 18.47 20.62
N SER A 185 20.71 17.68 20.08
CA SER A 185 22.16 17.80 20.24
C SER A 185 22.85 17.56 18.89
N VAL A 186 24.19 17.60 18.87
CA VAL A 186 25.00 17.34 17.65
C VAL A 186 24.92 15.87 17.22
N SER A 187 24.69 14.93 18.15
CA SER A 187 24.75 13.48 17.91
C SER A 187 23.45 12.72 18.18
N SER A 188 22.46 13.35 18.81
CA SER A 188 21.15 12.74 19.11
C SER A 188 20.04 13.78 19.21
N TRP A 189 18.89 13.47 18.60
CA TRP A 189 17.66 14.27 18.70
C TRP A 189 16.55 13.41 19.32
N VAL A 190 15.63 14.04 20.05
CA VAL A 190 14.39 13.39 20.50
C VAL A 190 13.23 13.95 19.67
N VAL A 191 12.48 13.05 19.05
CA VAL A 191 11.30 13.36 18.23
C VAL A 191 10.17 12.44 18.66
N GLY A 192 9.02 12.98 19.10
CA GLY A 192 7.85 12.19 19.52
C GLY A 192 8.16 11.08 20.54
N GLY A 193 8.93 11.40 21.58
CA GLY A 193 9.43 10.47 22.60
C GLY A 193 10.44 9.43 22.11
N LYS A 194 11.01 9.58 20.89
CA LYS A 194 11.99 8.65 20.30
C LYS A 194 13.33 9.32 20.07
N THR A 195 14.39 8.71 20.58
CA THR A 195 15.77 9.16 20.35
C THR A 195 16.31 8.63 19.02
N PHE A 196 16.74 9.54 18.15
CA PHE A 196 17.41 9.25 16.90
C PHE A 196 18.87 9.74 16.96
N ALA A 197 19.82 8.86 16.67
CA ALA A 197 21.22 9.21 16.50
C ALA A 197 21.41 9.97 15.19
N ILE A 198 22.28 10.98 15.22
CA ILE A 198 22.62 11.87 14.11
C ILE A 198 24.11 11.69 13.80
N ASP A 199 24.47 11.59 12.53
CA ASP A 199 25.86 11.67 12.07
C ASP A 199 26.00 12.58 10.84
N GLN A 200 27.23 12.74 10.32
CA GLN A 200 27.52 13.63 9.19
C GLN A 200 26.86 13.21 7.86
N LYS A 201 26.22 12.03 7.80
CA LYS A 201 25.46 11.54 6.64
C LYS A 201 23.94 11.74 6.81
N THR A 202 23.47 12.10 8.00
CA THR A 202 22.07 12.46 8.25
C THR A 202 21.72 13.73 7.46
N ARG A 203 20.85 13.60 6.45
CA ARG A 203 20.42 14.74 5.62
C ARG A 203 19.35 15.55 6.36
N LEU A 204 19.66 16.80 6.71
CA LEU A 204 18.72 17.74 7.35
C LEU A 204 18.12 18.71 6.31
N ARG A 205 16.81 19.02 6.43
CA ARG A 205 16.06 19.92 5.52
C ARG A 205 14.89 20.63 6.21
N GLY A 206 14.60 21.86 5.79
CA GLY A 206 13.49 22.69 6.29
C GLY A 206 13.85 23.45 7.58
N ILE A 207 12.85 24.10 8.18
CA ILE A 207 12.96 24.69 9.53
C ILE A 207 12.72 23.57 10.55
N LEU A 208 13.64 23.41 11.50
CA LEU A 208 13.81 22.16 12.26
C LEU A 208 14.03 22.38 13.76
N ASP A 209 13.52 23.48 14.29
CA ASP A 209 13.68 23.87 15.69
C ASP A 209 12.89 22.98 16.67
N VAL A 210 13.16 23.13 17.97
CA VAL A 210 12.37 22.45 19.01
C VAL A 210 10.92 22.96 18.95
N GLY A 211 9.97 22.03 18.83
CA GLY A 211 8.56 22.31 18.53
C GLY A 211 8.15 22.07 17.07
N ALA A 212 9.08 21.97 16.12
CA ALA A 212 8.75 21.62 14.74
C ALA A 212 8.27 20.16 14.62
N VAL A 213 7.27 19.89 13.77
CA VAL A 213 6.93 18.52 13.36
C VAL A 213 7.86 18.10 12.24
N VAL A 214 8.45 16.91 12.34
CA VAL A 214 9.47 16.43 11.41
C VAL A 214 9.25 14.98 11.03
N LYS A 215 9.60 14.67 9.79
CA LYS A 215 9.64 13.33 9.23
C LYS A 215 11.07 12.80 9.26
N VAL A 216 11.28 11.78 10.09
CA VAL A 216 12.54 11.07 10.24
C VAL A 216 12.52 9.79 9.40
N GLU A 217 13.44 9.69 8.44
CA GLU A 217 13.82 8.41 7.83
C GLU A 217 15.05 7.90 8.58
N PHE A 218 15.02 6.64 9.01
CA PHE A 218 16.05 6.07 9.86
C PHE A 218 16.36 4.60 9.55
N VAL A 219 17.56 4.19 9.94
CA VAL A 219 18.00 2.80 9.96
C VAL A 219 17.99 2.33 11.41
N LYS A 220 17.22 1.28 11.74
CA LYS A 220 17.36 0.60 13.03
C LYS A 220 18.56 -0.34 13.00
N ARG A 221 19.48 -0.15 13.94
CA ARG A 221 20.70 -0.95 14.12
C ARG A 221 20.46 -2.15 15.05
N ALA A 222 21.39 -3.10 15.05
CA ALA A 222 21.34 -4.34 15.83
C ALA A 222 21.31 -4.14 17.35
N ASP A 223 21.87 -3.02 17.85
CA ASP A 223 21.81 -2.57 19.25
C ASP A 223 20.45 -1.95 19.64
N GLY A 224 19.50 -1.88 18.70
CA GLY A 224 18.20 -1.24 18.87
C GLY A 224 18.20 0.27 18.60
N SER A 225 19.36 0.91 18.44
CA SER A 225 19.47 2.35 18.16
C SER A 225 18.94 2.70 16.76
N MET A 226 18.46 3.93 16.59
CA MET A 226 17.88 4.41 15.34
C MET A 226 18.76 5.53 14.78
N LEU A 227 19.50 5.26 13.71
CA LEU A 227 20.30 6.27 13.01
C LEU A 227 19.42 7.00 12.00
N ALA A 228 19.22 8.30 12.14
CA ALA A 228 18.52 9.08 11.13
C ALA A 228 19.35 9.16 9.84
N THR A 229 18.80 8.71 8.71
CA THR A 229 19.38 8.91 7.36
C THR A 229 18.87 10.21 6.72
N LYS A 230 17.68 10.67 7.15
CA LYS A 230 17.09 11.96 6.79
C LYS A 230 16.22 12.49 7.94
N ILE A 231 16.29 13.80 8.19
CA ILE A 231 15.26 14.52 8.95
C ILE A 231 14.84 15.71 8.09
N GLU A 232 13.58 15.71 7.69
CA GLU A 232 12.96 16.77 6.90
C GLU A 232 11.85 17.37 7.75
N ALA A 233 11.68 18.70 7.70
CA ALA A 233 10.50 19.33 8.26
C ALA A 233 9.27 18.67 7.63
N GLU A 234 8.27 18.35 8.44
CA GLU A 234 6.94 18.18 7.87
C GLU A 234 6.46 19.60 7.62
N GLU A 235 6.75 20.09 6.41
CA GLU A 235 6.15 21.31 5.88
C GLU A 235 4.63 21.12 6.04
N PRO A 236 3.97 21.91 6.90
CA PRO A 236 2.57 21.68 7.20
C PRO A 236 1.78 21.87 5.91
N GLU A 237 0.89 20.92 5.60
CA GLU A 237 0.01 21.02 4.43
C GLU A 237 -0.70 22.38 4.46
N ASP A 238 -0.39 23.20 3.48
CA ASP A 238 -0.86 24.57 3.32
C ASP A 238 -2.30 24.56 2.78
N ASP A 239 -3.22 24.20 3.68
CA ASP A 239 -4.65 24.43 3.52
C ASP A 239 -4.83 25.89 3.06
N HIS A 240 -5.40 26.09 1.88
CA HIS A 240 -5.90 27.39 1.45
C HIS A 240 -7.41 27.46 1.66
N PHE A 241 -7.92 28.62 2.05
CA PHE A 241 -9.35 28.87 2.16
C PHE A 241 -9.71 30.22 1.56
N THR A 242 -10.83 30.26 0.86
CA THR A 242 -11.24 31.43 0.07
C THR A 242 -12.62 31.91 0.49
N GLY A 243 -12.76 33.20 0.85
CA GLY A 243 -14.01 33.75 1.38
C GLY A 243 -14.03 35.27 1.50
N LYS A 244 -15.17 35.86 1.90
CA LYS A 244 -15.25 37.31 2.15
C LYS A 244 -14.67 37.63 3.54
N ILE A 245 -13.85 38.68 3.64
CA ILE A 245 -13.39 39.22 4.92
C ILE A 245 -14.60 39.83 5.64
N GLU A 246 -15.04 39.20 6.71
CA GLU A 246 -16.17 39.62 7.55
C GLU A 246 -15.70 40.55 8.69
N SER A 247 -14.49 40.30 9.21
CA SER A 247 -13.83 41.20 10.16
C SER A 247 -12.31 41.07 10.06
N LYS A 248 -11.58 42.12 10.45
CA LYS A 248 -10.11 42.10 10.55
C LYS A 248 -9.62 42.91 11.75
N SER A 249 -8.54 42.46 12.36
CA SER A 249 -7.83 43.10 13.47
C SER A 249 -6.32 42.85 13.37
N ALA A 250 -5.54 43.38 14.31
CA ALA A 250 -4.09 43.20 14.33
C ALA A 250 -3.63 41.75 14.64
N THR A 251 -4.49 40.91 15.22
CA THR A 251 -4.15 39.54 15.66
C THR A 251 -5.09 38.45 15.15
N GLN A 252 -6.24 38.83 14.57
CA GLN A 252 -7.30 37.89 14.22
C GLN A 252 -8.20 38.43 13.10
N TRP A 253 -8.45 37.63 12.06
CA TRP A 253 -9.33 37.95 10.94
C TRP A 253 -10.43 36.89 10.83
N THR A 254 -11.63 37.28 10.42
CA THR A 254 -12.72 36.35 10.06
C THR A 254 -12.96 36.43 8.57
N ILE A 255 -12.83 35.29 7.88
CA ILE A 255 -12.98 35.15 6.43
C ILE A 255 -13.93 33.98 6.20
N GLY A 256 -15.05 34.21 5.50
CA GLY A 256 -16.04 33.17 5.15
C GLY A 256 -16.53 32.34 6.36
N GLY A 257 -16.83 32.98 7.49
CA GLY A 257 -17.20 32.33 8.75
C GLY A 257 -16.10 31.53 9.46
N LYS A 258 -14.86 31.50 8.94
CA LYS A 258 -13.68 30.91 9.61
C LYS A 258 -12.83 32.00 10.25
N THR A 259 -12.20 31.69 11.38
CA THR A 259 -11.38 32.63 12.14
C THR A 259 -9.91 32.23 12.09
N PHE A 260 -9.06 33.15 11.65
CA PHE A 260 -7.62 32.97 11.48
C PHE A 260 -6.87 33.90 12.43
N LYS A 261 -5.90 33.38 13.18
CA LYS A 261 -4.85 34.16 13.83
C LYS A 261 -3.99 34.80 12.74
N VAL A 262 -3.52 36.01 13.00
CA VAL A 262 -2.61 36.80 12.15
C VAL A 262 -1.50 37.32 13.07
N ASP A 263 -0.25 37.29 12.62
CA ASP A 263 0.88 37.87 13.36
C ASP A 263 1.88 38.57 12.43
N ALA A 264 3.04 38.97 12.96
CA ALA A 264 4.06 39.71 12.22
C ALA A 264 4.77 38.91 11.11
N SER A 265 4.54 37.59 11.02
CA SER A 265 5.01 36.72 9.93
C SER A 265 3.96 36.51 8.83
N THR A 266 2.69 36.75 9.11
CA THR A 266 1.61 36.69 8.11
C THR A 266 1.83 37.76 7.04
N LYS A 267 2.04 37.36 5.79
CA LYS A 267 2.05 38.27 4.64
C LYS A 267 0.62 38.75 4.36
N LEU A 268 0.47 40.03 4.00
CA LEU A 268 -0.83 40.65 3.72
C LEU A 268 -0.73 41.47 2.43
N ASP A 269 -1.57 41.14 1.45
CA ASP A 269 -1.72 41.92 0.22
C ASP A 269 -2.35 43.31 0.47
N SER A 270 -2.10 44.23 -0.46
CA SER A 270 -2.71 45.55 -0.50
C SER A 270 -4.21 45.47 -0.84
N GLY A 271 -5.00 46.43 -0.34
CA GLY A 271 -6.43 46.54 -0.71
C GLY A 271 -7.40 45.57 -0.01
N LEU A 272 -6.91 44.66 0.84
CA LEU A 272 -7.73 43.76 1.67
C LEU A 272 -8.65 44.54 2.63
N ASN A 273 -9.93 44.66 2.31
CA ASN A 273 -10.93 45.39 3.09
C ASN A 273 -12.06 44.46 3.56
N ILE A 274 -12.87 44.90 4.52
CA ILE A 274 -14.08 44.15 4.92
C ILE A 274 -15.04 44.13 3.71
N GLY A 275 -15.55 42.95 3.39
CA GLY A 275 -16.31 42.65 2.17
C GLY A 275 -15.44 42.23 0.97
N THR A 276 -14.12 42.50 0.97
CA THR A 276 -13.20 41.97 -0.05
C THR A 276 -13.16 40.45 0.03
N LEU A 277 -13.06 39.82 -1.13
CA LEU A 277 -12.95 38.38 -1.30
C LEU A 277 -11.45 38.01 -1.30
N ALA A 278 -11.04 37.17 -0.36
CA ALA A 278 -9.62 36.90 -0.07
C ALA A 278 -9.33 35.39 -0.03
N ARG A 279 -8.14 35.02 -0.53
CA ARG A 279 -7.51 33.72 -0.31
C ARG A 279 -6.62 33.84 0.92
N VAL A 280 -6.67 32.86 1.80
CA VAL A 280 -5.76 32.73 2.94
C VAL A 280 -5.12 31.35 2.92
N GLU A 281 -3.80 31.33 2.83
CA GLU A 281 -2.98 30.15 3.13
C GLU A 281 -2.76 30.10 4.64
N PHE A 282 -2.99 28.94 5.27
CA PHE A 282 -2.88 28.81 6.72
C PHE A 282 -2.39 27.45 7.16
N ILE A 283 -1.88 27.42 8.40
CA ILE A 283 -1.54 26.18 9.10
C ILE A 283 -2.47 25.96 10.28
N ARG A 284 -2.82 24.71 10.56
CA ARG A 284 -3.56 24.35 11.78
C ARG A 284 -2.59 24.14 12.93
N GLN A 285 -2.70 24.98 13.95
CA GLN A 285 -1.91 24.89 15.17
C GLN A 285 -2.41 23.73 16.06
N GLN A 286 -1.57 23.30 17.01
CA GLN A 286 -1.86 22.16 17.90
C GLN A 286 -3.09 22.40 18.82
N ASP A 287 -3.49 23.65 19.04
CA ASP A 287 -4.71 24.04 19.75
C ASP A 287 -5.98 23.99 18.88
N GLY A 288 -5.87 23.57 17.61
CA GLY A 288 -6.94 23.52 16.62
C GLY A 288 -7.22 24.86 15.93
N SER A 289 -6.56 25.94 16.32
CA SER A 289 -6.70 27.25 15.65
C SER A 289 -5.95 27.30 14.32
N LEU A 290 -6.31 28.26 13.47
CA LEU A 290 -5.70 28.46 12.16
C LEU A 290 -4.79 29.70 12.24
N LEU A 291 -3.52 29.59 11.83
CA LEU A 291 -2.60 30.73 11.67
C LEU A 291 -2.40 31.01 10.18
N ALA A 292 -2.74 32.21 9.73
CA ALA A 292 -2.50 32.63 8.35
C ALA A 292 -1.00 32.83 8.07
N LEU A 293 -0.51 32.24 6.98
CA LEU A 293 0.83 32.47 6.42
C LEU A 293 0.81 33.63 5.43
N GLU A 294 -0.21 33.67 4.57
CA GLU A 294 -0.42 34.68 3.54
C GLU A 294 -1.93 34.93 3.41
N ILE A 295 -2.34 36.20 3.33
CA ILE A 295 -3.69 36.59 2.94
C ILE A 295 -3.56 37.51 1.73
N GLU A 296 -4.23 37.16 0.64
CA GLU A 296 -4.19 37.87 -0.64
C GLU A 296 -5.58 38.11 -1.24
N THR A 297 -5.68 39.05 -2.18
CA THR A 297 -6.92 39.27 -2.92
C THR A 297 -7.17 38.08 -3.84
N ALA A 298 -8.30 37.39 -3.66
CA ALA A 298 -8.54 36.13 -4.36
C ALA A 298 -8.60 36.31 -5.90
N GLY A 299 -7.88 35.45 -6.61
CA GLY A 299 -7.88 35.34 -8.07
C GLY A 299 -9.21 34.80 -8.62
N ARG A 300 -9.28 34.67 -9.95
CA ARG A 300 -10.44 34.08 -10.63
C ARG A 300 -10.57 32.58 -10.41
N ASP A 301 -9.45 31.92 -10.11
CA ASP A 301 -9.29 30.48 -10.17
C ASP A 301 -9.26 29.87 -8.74
N ASP A 302 -9.37 30.71 -7.70
CA ASP A 302 -9.23 30.36 -6.28
C ASP A 302 -10.50 29.77 -5.64
N PHE A 303 -11.60 29.66 -6.38
CA PHE A 303 -12.86 29.10 -5.86
C PHE A 303 -13.25 27.86 -6.64
N HIS A 304 -12.92 26.71 -6.07
CA HIS A 304 -13.57 25.46 -6.41
C HIS A 304 -14.53 25.04 -5.28
N PHE A 305 -15.62 24.38 -5.63
CA PHE A 305 -16.52 23.73 -4.69
C PHE A 305 -16.91 22.36 -5.25
N ALA A 306 -16.90 21.34 -4.39
CA ALA A 306 -17.26 19.99 -4.78
C ALA A 306 -18.60 19.58 -4.15
N GLY A 307 -19.49 19.00 -4.95
CA GLY A 307 -20.81 18.60 -4.47
C GLY A 307 -21.61 17.79 -5.47
N VAL A 308 -22.70 17.19 -4.98
CA VAL A 308 -23.65 16.45 -5.81
C VAL A 308 -24.54 17.44 -6.57
N VAL A 309 -24.67 17.26 -7.88
CA VAL A 309 -25.64 18.00 -8.71
C VAL A 309 -27.06 17.65 -8.27
N GLN A 310 -27.81 18.64 -7.80
CA GLN A 310 -29.19 18.49 -7.32
C GLN A 310 -30.22 19.02 -8.32
N SER A 311 -29.86 20.02 -9.13
CA SER A 311 -30.66 20.44 -10.29
C SER A 311 -29.77 21.07 -11.37
N ILE A 312 -30.14 20.81 -12.62
CA ILE A 312 -29.56 21.39 -13.82
C ILE A 312 -30.60 22.34 -14.41
N GLY A 313 -30.21 23.57 -14.72
CA GLY A 313 -31.04 24.60 -15.33
C GLY A 313 -30.23 25.41 -16.36
N ALA A 314 -30.92 26.21 -17.17
CA ALA A 314 -30.27 26.98 -18.23
C ALA A 314 -29.30 28.04 -17.68
N ASP A 315 -29.80 28.88 -16.76
CA ASP A 315 -29.04 30.03 -16.21
C ASP A 315 -28.43 29.75 -14.82
N ALA A 316 -28.80 28.63 -14.19
CA ALA A 316 -28.34 28.27 -12.84
C ALA A 316 -28.44 26.77 -12.56
N TRP A 317 -27.42 26.24 -11.88
CA TRP A 317 -27.37 24.86 -11.35
C TRP A 317 -27.34 24.91 -9.82
N VAL A 318 -27.84 23.85 -9.17
CA VAL A 318 -27.68 23.66 -7.72
C VAL A 318 -26.79 22.44 -7.48
N ILE A 319 -25.67 22.67 -6.81
CA ILE A 319 -24.62 21.67 -6.53
C ILE A 319 -24.35 21.72 -5.02
N GLY A 320 -24.49 20.60 -4.32
CA GLY A 320 -24.22 20.50 -2.88
C GLY A 320 -24.95 21.54 -2.01
N GLY A 321 -26.18 21.94 -2.37
CA GLY A 321 -26.96 22.97 -1.69
C GLY A 321 -26.58 24.42 -2.03
N LYS A 322 -25.56 24.65 -2.86
CA LYS A 322 -25.17 25.98 -3.35
C LYS A 322 -25.69 26.19 -4.77
N THR A 323 -26.18 27.39 -5.05
CA THR A 323 -26.55 27.81 -6.42
C THR A 323 -25.34 28.43 -7.13
N PHE A 324 -25.14 28.04 -8.38
CA PHE A 324 -24.14 28.57 -9.29
C PHE A 324 -24.86 29.06 -10.55
N LYS A 325 -24.73 30.35 -10.87
CA LYS A 325 -25.14 30.92 -12.17
C LYS A 325 -24.27 30.30 -13.26
N VAL A 326 -24.87 29.93 -14.37
CA VAL A 326 -24.23 29.35 -15.55
C VAL A 326 -24.52 30.26 -16.73
N ASP A 327 -23.52 30.55 -17.56
CA ASP A 327 -23.70 31.32 -18.80
C ASP A 327 -22.91 30.71 -19.96
N SER A 328 -22.97 31.32 -21.16
CA SER A 328 -22.32 30.79 -22.37
C SER A 328 -20.78 30.73 -22.31
N ASN A 329 -20.16 31.23 -21.23
CA ASN A 329 -18.73 31.17 -20.98
C ASN A 329 -18.36 30.13 -19.90
N THR A 330 -19.33 29.47 -19.28
CA THR A 330 -19.09 28.35 -18.36
C THR A 330 -18.70 27.11 -19.16
N VAL A 331 -17.52 26.56 -18.90
CA VAL A 331 -17.10 25.25 -19.43
C VAL A 331 -17.81 24.16 -18.65
N ILE A 332 -18.37 23.14 -19.33
CA ILE A 332 -19.14 22.07 -18.68
C ILE A 332 -18.77 20.73 -19.32
N ASP A 333 -18.43 19.77 -18.49
CA ASP A 333 -18.10 18.40 -18.88
C ASP A 333 -19.30 17.67 -19.52
N GLN A 334 -19.01 16.81 -20.51
CA GLN A 334 -20.08 16.05 -21.17
C GLN A 334 -20.59 14.91 -20.27
N GLY A 335 -21.91 14.77 -20.18
CA GLY A 335 -22.55 13.67 -19.44
C GLY A 335 -22.74 13.92 -17.93
N ILE A 336 -22.61 15.17 -17.46
CA ILE A 336 -23.04 15.51 -16.10
C ILE A 336 -24.57 15.43 -15.99
N GLU A 337 -25.05 14.62 -15.05
CA GLU A 337 -26.48 14.44 -14.73
C GLU A 337 -26.77 14.73 -13.25
N VAL A 338 -28.04 14.88 -12.89
CA VAL A 338 -28.47 15.04 -11.49
C VAL A 338 -28.11 13.77 -10.70
N GLY A 339 -27.43 13.95 -9.56
CA GLY A 339 -26.86 12.87 -8.75
C GLY A 339 -25.37 12.62 -8.97
N VAL A 340 -24.76 13.15 -10.03
CA VAL A 340 -23.30 13.10 -10.25
C VAL A 340 -22.59 14.00 -9.23
N MET A 341 -21.43 13.59 -8.76
CA MET A 341 -20.51 14.41 -7.96
C MET A 341 -19.60 15.19 -8.90
N VAL A 342 -19.58 16.52 -8.79
CA VAL A 342 -18.78 17.42 -9.64
C VAL A 342 -17.93 18.35 -8.79
N ARG A 343 -16.85 18.86 -9.39
CA ARG A 343 -16.18 20.10 -8.98
C ARG A 343 -16.69 21.22 -9.88
N VAL A 344 -17.09 22.32 -9.26
CA VAL A 344 -17.42 23.57 -9.94
C VAL A 344 -16.40 24.62 -9.54
N GLU A 345 -15.72 25.19 -10.52
CA GLU A 345 -14.91 26.40 -10.37
C GLU A 345 -15.80 27.62 -10.60
N PHE A 346 -15.59 28.71 -9.87
CA PHE A 346 -16.49 29.86 -9.92
C PHE A 346 -15.84 31.20 -9.57
N VAL A 347 -16.50 32.28 -9.95
CA VAL A 347 -16.22 33.63 -9.43
C VAL A 347 -17.40 34.07 -8.56
N ALA A 348 -17.15 34.21 -7.26
CA ALA A 348 -18.13 34.80 -6.34
C ALA A 348 -18.28 36.30 -6.63
N GLN A 349 -19.50 36.72 -6.88
CA GLN A 349 -19.86 38.07 -7.33
C GLN A 349 -20.07 39.03 -6.14
N PRO A 350 -20.03 40.36 -6.37
CA PRO A 350 -20.35 41.34 -5.34
C PRO A 350 -21.74 41.13 -4.71
N ASP A 351 -22.74 40.75 -5.53
CA ASP A 351 -24.12 40.44 -5.12
C ASP A 351 -24.25 39.17 -4.23
N GLY A 352 -23.16 38.42 -4.03
CA GLY A 352 -23.15 37.19 -3.24
C GLY A 352 -23.54 35.93 -4.02
N SER A 353 -23.85 36.03 -5.31
CA SER A 353 -24.03 34.88 -6.18
C SER A 353 -22.68 34.29 -6.61
N ASN A 354 -22.66 33.00 -6.90
CA ASN A 354 -21.52 32.35 -7.53
C ASN A 354 -21.82 32.25 -9.04
N ARG A 355 -20.87 32.57 -9.92
CA ARG A 355 -20.96 32.23 -11.34
C ARG A 355 -19.91 31.18 -11.67
N ALA A 356 -20.34 30.02 -12.18
CA ALA A 356 -19.44 28.96 -12.61
C ALA A 356 -18.57 29.39 -13.79
N THR A 357 -17.28 29.11 -13.71
CA THR A 357 -16.31 29.21 -14.81
C THR A 357 -16.12 27.84 -15.47
N GLU A 358 -16.04 26.78 -14.68
CA GLU A 358 -15.94 25.39 -15.14
C GLU A 358 -16.74 24.45 -14.24
N ILE A 359 -17.32 23.39 -14.78
CA ILE A 359 -17.98 22.31 -14.04
C ILE A 359 -17.47 20.97 -14.59
N GLU A 360 -16.59 20.30 -13.85
CA GLU A 360 -15.89 19.07 -14.24
C GLU A 360 -16.38 17.83 -13.47
N THR A 361 -16.26 16.65 -14.08
CA THR A 361 -16.50 15.36 -13.42
C THR A 361 -15.25 14.87 -12.67
N GLY A 362 -15.32 14.86 -11.33
CA GLY A 362 -14.21 14.45 -10.46
C GLY A 362 -13.70 15.56 -9.56
N GLY A 363 -12.38 15.79 -9.55
CA GLY A 363 -11.75 16.85 -8.76
C GLY A 363 -11.63 16.60 -7.24
N GLN A 364 -12.01 15.43 -6.72
CA GLN A 364 -11.81 15.05 -5.31
C GLN A 364 -11.15 13.67 -5.15
N GLU A 365 -10.50 13.45 -4.01
CA GLU A 365 -9.91 12.15 -3.65
C GLU A 365 -11.00 11.06 -3.55
N GLU A 366 -10.93 10.07 -4.45
CA GLU A 366 -11.74 8.85 -4.35
C GLU A 366 -11.12 7.91 -3.30
N LEU A 367 -11.69 7.98 -2.09
CA LEU A 367 -11.31 7.16 -0.96
C LEU A 367 -11.83 5.71 -1.13
N ARG A 368 -11.14 4.75 -0.48
CA ARG A 368 -11.48 3.32 -0.58
C ARG A 368 -11.73 2.68 0.78
N PHE A 369 -12.71 1.78 0.82
CA PHE A 369 -13.05 0.98 1.99
C PHE A 369 -13.47 -0.43 1.59
N THR A 370 -12.82 -1.45 2.16
CA THR A 370 -13.15 -2.87 1.93
C THR A 370 -13.66 -3.50 3.23
N GLY A 371 -14.78 -4.23 3.15
CA GLY A 371 -15.38 -4.95 4.28
C GLY A 371 -16.61 -5.75 3.87
N ILE A 372 -17.26 -6.45 4.81
CA ILE A 372 -18.52 -7.15 4.52
C ILE A 372 -19.68 -6.17 4.39
N ALA A 373 -20.46 -6.29 3.31
CA ALA A 373 -21.74 -5.60 3.18
C ALA A 373 -22.78 -6.21 4.14
N GLU A 374 -23.29 -5.42 5.06
CA GLU A 374 -24.24 -5.83 6.11
C GLU A 374 -25.68 -5.44 5.77
N ARG A 375 -25.87 -4.37 5.00
CA ARG A 375 -27.17 -3.94 4.50
C ARG A 375 -27.04 -3.31 3.10
N LYS A 376 -27.99 -3.66 2.24
CA LYS A 376 -28.17 -3.13 0.89
C LYS A 376 -29.53 -2.42 0.85
N GLY A 377 -29.54 -1.17 0.41
CA GLY A 377 -30.73 -0.32 0.31
C GLY A 377 -30.61 0.60 -0.90
N ALA A 378 -31.71 1.30 -1.24
CA ALA A 378 -31.74 2.20 -2.39
C ALA A 378 -30.83 3.42 -2.15
N ASP A 379 -31.04 4.12 -1.02
CA ASP A 379 -30.37 5.39 -0.72
C ASP A 379 -29.07 5.22 0.10
N ALA A 380 -28.84 4.03 0.66
CA ALA A 380 -27.64 3.74 1.45
C ALA A 380 -27.34 2.24 1.57
N TRP A 381 -26.05 1.91 1.63
CA TRP A 381 -25.52 0.62 2.04
C TRP A 381 -24.80 0.73 3.40
N VAL A 382 -24.72 -0.38 4.13
CA VAL A 382 -23.86 -0.49 5.33
C VAL A 382 -22.81 -1.55 5.04
N VAL A 383 -21.54 -1.19 5.23
CA VAL A 383 -20.39 -2.09 5.10
C VAL A 383 -19.58 -1.99 6.39
N MET A 384 -19.49 -3.08 7.15
CA MET A 384 -18.89 -3.12 8.50
C MET A 384 -19.31 -1.94 9.40
N GLY A 385 -20.62 -1.72 9.57
CA GLY A 385 -21.19 -0.65 10.39
C GLY A 385 -21.09 0.76 9.79
N ARG A 386 -20.19 1.00 8.84
CA ARG A 386 -20.06 2.28 8.13
C ARG A 386 -21.16 2.40 7.09
N THR A 387 -21.88 3.52 7.11
CA THR A 387 -22.96 3.81 6.16
C THR A 387 -22.42 4.64 5.00
N PHE A 388 -22.71 4.20 3.78
CA PHE A 388 -22.41 4.90 2.54
C PHE A 388 -23.73 5.26 1.86
N LYS A 389 -23.93 6.54 1.56
CA LYS A 389 -25.02 7.01 0.70
C LYS A 389 -24.84 6.41 -0.70
N VAL A 390 -25.96 6.12 -1.35
CA VAL A 390 -26.06 5.56 -2.70
C VAL A 390 -27.10 6.38 -3.47
N ASN A 391 -26.87 6.61 -4.76
CA ASN A 391 -27.84 7.26 -5.64
C ASN A 391 -27.78 6.64 -7.05
N ALA A 392 -28.51 7.21 -8.01
CA ALA A 392 -28.57 6.72 -9.39
C ALA A 392 -27.20 6.71 -10.12
N ALA A 393 -26.24 7.55 -9.71
CA ALA A 393 -24.89 7.60 -10.26
C ALA A 393 -23.91 6.60 -9.60
N THR A 394 -24.27 6.00 -8.46
CA THR A 394 -23.45 4.97 -7.80
C THR A 394 -23.39 3.70 -8.65
N ARG A 395 -22.21 3.37 -9.21
CA ARG A 395 -22.02 2.14 -9.99
C ARG A 395 -21.91 0.92 -9.09
N ILE A 396 -23.00 0.19 -8.92
CA ILE A 396 -23.04 -1.10 -8.21
C ILE A 396 -22.84 -2.24 -9.20
N GLU A 397 -21.79 -3.04 -9.02
CA GLU A 397 -21.55 -4.26 -9.81
C GLU A 397 -22.48 -5.40 -9.35
N ARG A 398 -22.96 -6.22 -10.29
CA ARG A 398 -24.01 -7.23 -10.05
C ARG A 398 -23.68 -8.27 -8.97
N ASP A 399 -22.40 -8.45 -8.69
CA ASP A 399 -21.91 -9.42 -7.72
C ASP A 399 -21.72 -8.85 -6.30
N ALA A 400 -21.81 -7.52 -6.12
CA ALA A 400 -21.84 -6.90 -4.80
C ALA A 400 -23.19 -7.19 -4.12
N ASP A 401 -23.13 -7.86 -2.96
CA ASP A 401 -24.33 -8.23 -2.23
C ASP A 401 -24.11 -8.45 -0.72
N VAL A 402 -25.20 -8.52 0.04
CA VAL A 402 -25.15 -8.67 1.51
C VAL A 402 -24.47 -9.98 1.91
N GLY A 403 -23.60 -9.91 2.91
CA GLY A 403 -22.79 -11.03 3.40
C GLY A 403 -21.55 -11.33 2.57
N LYS A 404 -21.26 -10.57 1.51
CA LYS A 404 -20.01 -10.62 0.74
C LYS A 404 -19.05 -9.53 1.16
N GLN A 405 -17.76 -9.78 0.95
CA GLN A 405 -16.73 -8.74 0.99
C GLN A 405 -16.87 -7.84 -0.24
N VAL A 406 -17.08 -6.55 -0.02
CA VAL A 406 -17.18 -5.54 -1.08
C VAL A 406 -16.10 -4.48 -0.90
N ARG A 407 -15.66 -3.93 -2.03
CA ARG A 407 -14.90 -2.69 -2.09
C ARG A 407 -15.86 -1.57 -2.43
N VAL A 408 -15.90 -0.56 -1.58
CA VAL A 408 -16.56 0.71 -1.83
C VAL A 408 -15.48 1.72 -2.21
N ASP A 409 -15.55 2.22 -3.43
CA ASP A 409 -14.90 3.46 -3.83
C ASP A 409 -15.90 4.60 -3.56
N PHE A 410 -15.50 5.69 -2.89
CA PHE A 410 -16.40 6.74 -2.41
C PHE A 410 -15.74 8.12 -2.29
N VAL A 411 -16.55 9.17 -2.32
CA VAL A 411 -16.13 10.55 -2.01
C VAL A 411 -16.79 10.99 -0.71
N ARG A 412 -16.09 11.80 0.10
CA ARG A 412 -16.65 12.37 1.34
C ARG A 412 -17.22 13.76 1.07
N LEU A 413 -18.52 13.90 1.28
CA LEU A 413 -19.24 15.15 1.07
C LEU A 413 -18.94 16.19 2.17
N PRO A 414 -19.19 17.49 1.94
CA PRO A 414 -18.99 18.55 2.93
C PRO A 414 -19.81 18.41 4.23
N ASP A 415 -20.91 17.64 4.21
CA ASP A 415 -21.68 17.27 5.43
C ASP A 415 -21.01 16.17 6.26
N GLY A 416 -19.84 15.68 5.84
CA GLY A 416 -19.08 14.60 6.48
C GLY A 416 -19.54 13.19 6.12
N SER A 417 -20.62 13.04 5.34
CA SER A 417 -21.12 11.73 4.89
C SER A 417 -20.32 11.19 3.69
N ASP A 418 -20.40 9.87 3.49
CA ASP A 418 -19.73 9.19 2.38
C ASP A 418 -20.76 8.90 1.27
N LEU A 419 -20.47 9.30 0.03
CA LEU A 419 -21.22 8.93 -1.17
C LEU A 419 -20.43 7.90 -1.97
N ALA A 420 -20.97 6.70 -2.16
CA ALA A 420 -20.33 5.68 -2.97
C ALA A 420 -20.34 6.05 -4.45
N THR A 421 -19.17 6.06 -5.09
CA THR A 421 -19.01 6.16 -6.55
C THR A 421 -19.10 4.78 -7.19
N ARG A 422 -18.58 3.75 -6.51
CA ARG A 422 -18.60 2.36 -6.96
C ARG A 422 -18.73 1.38 -5.78
N ILE A 423 -19.50 0.31 -5.97
CA ILE A 423 -19.53 -0.84 -5.05
C ILE A 423 -19.37 -2.12 -5.87
N LYS A 424 -18.40 -2.98 -5.51
CA LYS A 424 -18.10 -4.24 -6.22
C LYS A 424 -17.65 -5.36 -5.28
N GLU A 425 -17.80 -6.62 -5.67
CA GLU A 425 -17.27 -7.74 -4.88
C GLU A 425 -15.72 -7.74 -4.88
N ASP A 426 -15.10 -7.85 -3.69
CA ASP A 426 -13.65 -7.82 -3.53
C ASP A 426 -13.08 -9.25 -3.41
N ARG A 427 -13.06 -9.98 -4.53
CA ARG A 427 -12.59 -11.39 -4.58
C ARG A 427 -11.07 -11.58 -4.44
N GLN A 428 -10.30 -10.50 -4.27
CA GLN A 428 -8.83 -10.54 -4.33
C GLN A 428 -8.12 -9.82 -3.17
N GLY A 429 -8.85 -9.39 -2.13
CA GLY A 429 -8.28 -8.66 -1.00
C GLY A 429 -7.12 -9.42 -0.35
N LYS A 430 -5.90 -8.88 -0.46
CA LYS A 430 -4.71 -9.49 0.14
C LYS A 430 -4.82 -9.46 1.67
N PRO A 431 -4.18 -10.40 2.39
CA PRO A 431 -4.04 -10.31 3.84
C PRO A 431 -3.48 -8.95 4.26
N GLY A 432 -4.29 -8.16 4.98
CA GLY A 432 -3.97 -6.80 5.42
C GLY A 432 -4.67 -5.65 4.66
N GLU A 433 -5.32 -5.90 3.53
CA GLU A 433 -6.07 -4.84 2.80
C GLU A 433 -7.42 -4.48 3.45
N SER A 434 -8.00 -5.38 4.28
CA SER A 434 -9.21 -5.07 5.05
C SER A 434 -8.86 -4.37 6.35
N ARG A 435 -9.40 -3.15 6.54
CA ARG A 435 -9.12 -2.27 7.68
C ARG A 435 -10.40 -1.75 8.33
N PHE A 436 -10.44 -1.81 9.65
CA PHE A 436 -11.56 -1.29 10.46
C PHE A 436 -11.02 -0.45 11.62
N SER A 437 -11.55 0.77 11.79
CA SER A 437 -11.28 1.62 12.95
C SER A 437 -12.51 1.69 13.84
N GLY A 438 -12.33 1.53 15.15
CA GLY A 438 -13.40 1.59 16.14
C GLY A 438 -12.86 1.73 17.57
N THR A 439 -13.72 1.54 18.55
CA THR A 439 -13.37 1.57 19.98
C THR A 439 -13.38 0.15 20.53
N VAL A 440 -12.34 -0.27 21.26
CA VAL A 440 -12.30 -1.56 21.96
C VAL A 440 -13.39 -1.59 23.04
N GLU A 441 -14.36 -2.47 22.92
CA GLU A 441 -15.48 -2.64 23.87
C GLU A 441 -15.23 -3.84 24.80
N ALA A 442 -14.61 -4.91 24.30
CA ALA A 442 -14.25 -6.08 25.09
C ALA A 442 -12.93 -6.72 24.62
N LYS A 443 -12.16 -7.25 25.57
CA LYS A 443 -10.94 -8.03 25.33
C LYS A 443 -11.11 -9.42 25.94
N ALA A 444 -11.10 -10.48 25.12
CA ALA A 444 -10.96 -11.87 25.57
C ALA A 444 -9.73 -12.51 24.90
N ALA A 445 -9.29 -13.67 25.41
CA ALA A 445 -8.05 -14.32 24.98
C ALA A 445 -8.06 -14.77 23.51
N THR A 446 -9.23 -15.06 22.93
CA THR A 446 -9.39 -15.57 21.56
C THR A 446 -10.25 -14.66 20.67
N ALA A 447 -10.85 -13.60 21.22
CA ALA A 447 -11.60 -12.61 20.45
C ALA A 447 -11.66 -11.25 21.16
N TRP A 448 -11.62 -10.16 20.39
CA TRP A 448 -11.87 -8.80 20.87
C TRP A 448 -13.11 -8.24 20.19
N THR A 449 -13.94 -7.48 20.92
CA THR A 449 -15.08 -6.75 20.35
C THR A 449 -14.74 -5.28 20.24
N ILE A 450 -14.94 -4.71 19.06
CA ILE A 450 -14.52 -3.35 18.69
C ILE A 450 -15.68 -2.72 17.90
N SER A 451 -16.32 -1.68 18.44
CA SER A 451 -17.51 -1.03 17.85
C SER A 451 -18.55 -2.01 17.29
N GLY A 452 -18.96 -2.98 18.12
CA GLY A 452 -19.94 -4.01 17.79
C GLY A 452 -19.44 -5.11 16.84
N LYS A 453 -18.16 -5.11 16.43
CA LYS A 453 -17.55 -6.15 15.57
C LYS A 453 -16.63 -7.05 16.38
N THR A 454 -16.83 -8.36 16.29
CA THR A 454 -15.97 -9.35 16.96
C THR A 454 -14.87 -9.81 16.01
N PHE A 455 -13.61 -9.57 16.40
CA PHE A 455 -12.41 -10.04 15.72
C PHE A 455 -11.82 -11.20 16.52
N LYS A 456 -11.67 -12.38 15.91
CA LYS A 456 -10.83 -13.46 16.44
C LYS A 456 -9.40 -12.94 16.57
N VAL A 457 -8.74 -13.31 17.67
CA VAL A 457 -7.30 -13.07 17.89
C VAL A 457 -6.62 -14.39 18.23
N ASP A 458 -5.38 -14.54 17.79
CA ASP A 458 -4.54 -15.73 17.95
C ASP A 458 -3.09 -15.34 18.25
N ASN A 459 -2.19 -16.32 18.35
CA ASN A 459 -0.76 -16.08 18.64
C ASN A 459 -0.01 -15.35 17.49
N ASN A 460 -0.60 -15.25 16.30
CA ASN A 460 -0.03 -14.55 15.13
C ASN A 460 -0.50 -13.09 15.05
N THR A 461 -1.60 -12.77 15.73
CA THR A 461 -2.20 -11.45 15.80
C THR A 461 -1.26 -10.47 16.51
N ARG A 462 -0.77 -9.45 15.78
CA ARG A 462 0.13 -8.43 16.35
C ARG A 462 -0.69 -7.38 17.11
N ILE A 463 -0.52 -7.27 18.42
CA ILE A 463 -1.30 -6.35 19.27
C ILE A 463 -0.38 -5.28 19.86
N ASP A 464 -0.78 -4.01 19.78
CA ASP A 464 -0.20 -2.93 20.60
C ASP A 464 -0.66 -3.10 22.05
N ASP A 465 0.23 -3.56 22.93
CA ASP A 465 -0.05 -3.91 24.34
C ASP A 465 -0.72 -2.78 25.13
N ARG A 466 -0.57 -1.53 24.67
CA ARG A 466 -1.18 -0.33 25.28
C ARG A 466 -2.69 -0.23 25.03
N LEU A 467 -3.26 -1.09 24.20
CA LEU A 467 -4.69 -1.13 23.89
C LEU A 467 -5.51 -1.71 25.05
N VAL A 468 -6.24 -0.85 25.75
CA VAL A 468 -7.24 -1.20 26.77
C VAL A 468 -8.67 -1.03 26.23
N VAL A 469 -9.68 -1.56 26.93
CA VAL A 469 -11.09 -1.22 26.67
C VAL A 469 -11.27 0.30 26.76
N GLY A 470 -12.03 0.87 25.82
CA GLY A 470 -12.14 2.31 25.58
C GLY A 470 -11.10 2.89 24.61
N SER A 471 -10.09 2.14 24.19
CA SER A 471 -9.09 2.63 23.21
C SER A 471 -9.68 2.70 21.81
N ARG A 472 -9.44 3.80 21.09
CA ARG A 472 -9.58 3.81 19.63
C ARG A 472 -8.47 2.95 19.01
N VAL A 473 -8.85 2.02 18.15
CA VAL A 473 -8.00 0.97 17.57
C VAL A 473 -8.27 0.84 16.08
N ARG A 474 -7.21 0.56 15.32
CA ARG A 474 -7.26 0.20 13.91
C ARG A 474 -6.87 -1.27 13.81
N VAL A 475 -7.75 -2.05 13.20
CA VAL A 475 -7.57 -3.47 12.96
C VAL A 475 -7.26 -3.68 11.48
N GLU A 476 -6.13 -4.32 11.19
CA GLU A 476 -5.89 -4.97 9.89
C GLU A 476 -6.29 -6.44 10.04
N PHE A 477 -7.15 -6.95 9.16
CA PHE A 477 -7.74 -8.30 9.32
C PHE A 477 -7.89 -9.04 7.99
N VAL A 478 -8.21 -10.33 8.10
CA VAL A 478 -8.74 -11.15 7.00
C VAL A 478 -10.13 -11.67 7.37
N ILE A 479 -10.97 -11.81 6.35
CA ILE A 479 -12.24 -12.52 6.44
C ILE A 479 -11.94 -14.01 6.19
N GLN A 480 -12.27 -14.86 7.15
CA GLN A 480 -12.18 -16.30 7.03
C GLN A 480 -13.38 -16.86 6.24
N GLN A 481 -13.30 -18.12 5.78
CA GLN A 481 -14.38 -18.76 5.02
C GLN A 481 -15.71 -18.87 5.79
N ASP A 482 -15.65 -18.89 7.13
CA ASP A 482 -16.82 -18.83 8.03
C ASP A 482 -17.40 -17.40 8.20
N ARG A 483 -16.89 -16.42 7.44
CA ARG A 483 -17.16 -14.98 7.50
C ARG A 483 -16.71 -14.26 8.78
N SER A 484 -16.02 -14.95 9.69
CA SER A 484 -15.41 -14.29 10.85
C SER A 484 -14.18 -13.47 10.47
N PHE A 485 -13.83 -12.49 11.29
CA PHE A 485 -12.65 -11.67 11.09
C PHE A 485 -11.51 -12.20 11.95
N LEU A 486 -10.43 -12.70 11.34
CA LEU A 486 -9.17 -12.93 12.04
C LEU A 486 -8.34 -11.65 11.95
N ALA A 487 -8.05 -11.03 13.08
CA ALA A 487 -7.13 -9.90 13.11
C ALA A 487 -5.71 -10.36 12.76
N LEU A 488 -5.03 -9.59 11.92
CA LEU A 488 -3.59 -9.71 11.70
C LEU A 488 -2.83 -8.73 12.59
N ARG A 489 -3.42 -7.55 12.83
CA ARG A 489 -2.80 -6.45 13.57
C ARG A 489 -3.86 -5.58 14.24
N LEU A 490 -3.67 -5.25 15.52
CA LEU A 490 -4.42 -4.24 16.26
C LEU A 490 -3.45 -3.16 16.76
N GLU A 491 -3.58 -1.94 16.27
CA GLU A 491 -2.77 -0.80 16.71
C GLU A 491 -3.65 0.36 17.17
N ARG A 492 -3.12 1.19 18.08
CA ARG A 492 -3.81 2.38 18.56
C ARG A 492 -4.09 3.33 17.40
N ASP A 493 -5.37 3.56 17.12
CA ASP A 493 -5.77 4.52 16.09
C ASP A 493 -5.70 5.92 16.67
N SER A 494 -4.48 6.44 16.74
CA SER A 494 -4.19 7.88 16.77
C SER A 494 -4.60 8.49 15.42
N GLY A 495 -5.88 8.38 15.08
CA GLY A 495 -6.47 9.09 13.96
C GLY A 495 -6.25 10.59 14.19
N GLY A 496 -5.84 11.30 13.14
CA GLY A 496 -5.49 12.72 13.22
C GLY A 496 -6.55 13.51 13.98
N GLY A 497 -6.09 14.34 14.93
CA GLY A 497 -6.95 15.27 15.65
C GLY A 497 -7.64 16.16 14.63
N ARG A 498 -8.98 16.15 14.62
CA ARG A 498 -9.81 16.80 13.61
C ARG A 498 -10.24 18.19 14.07
#